data_AF-A0A973JS74-F1
#
_entry.id   AF-A0A973JS74-F1
#
_cell.length_a   1.000
_cell.length_b   1.000
_cell.length_c   1.000
_cell.angle_alpha   90.00
_cell.angle_beta   90.00
_cell.angle_gamma   90.00
#
_symmetry.space_group_name_H-M   'P 1'
#
loop_
_entity.id
_entity.type
_entity.pdbx_description
1 polymer ?
#
loop_
_entity_poly.entity_id
_entity_poly.type
_entity_poly.pdbx_seq_one_letter_code
_entity_poly.pdbx_strand_id
1 'polypeptide(L)'
;MLRKCISLSLAAILTSGILIAGQAGAQEKTAAPAAPQAKPTVAKVCANCHQPQPGNLRANFDSVAYKTKSIQVKIDEATEILRFDEKLQLVNIQAPADAPDQPLRALKKGKEVRIEYAEKDGKKFMTLISAKPPIKIAPEKMVKTEDVEKLVAQGPEKGKYMLIDARPLLRFQEGGIPTAVNIPFAAFEKMKDKLPVDKATLIVYYCAGVT
;
A
#
# COMPACT_ATOMS: atom_id res chain seq x y z
N MET A 1 36.07 -19.09 64.05
CA MET A 1 35.07 -18.21 64.68
C MET A 1 33.68 -18.80 64.41
N LEU A 2 33.24 -19.76 65.24
CA LEU A 2 32.22 -19.60 66.31
C LEU A 2 30.82 -19.32 65.72
N ARG A 3 29.99 -20.37 65.54
CA ARG A 3 28.82 -20.78 66.39
C ARG A 3 27.64 -19.78 66.28
N LYS A 4 26.36 -20.13 66.16
CA LYS A 4 25.58 -21.25 66.73
C LYS A 4 24.07 -21.13 66.36
N CYS A 5 23.35 -22.25 66.55
CA CYS A 5 21.95 -22.42 67.02
C CYS A 5 20.79 -21.90 66.14
N ILE A 6 19.83 -22.71 65.68
CA ILE A 6 18.87 -23.66 66.32
C ILE A 6 17.81 -22.97 67.21
N SER A 7 16.54 -23.13 66.81
CA SER A 7 15.31 -23.47 67.58
C SER A 7 14.11 -22.63 67.12
N LEU A 8 13.12 -23.20 66.43
CA LEU A 8 11.95 -23.90 66.98
C LEU A 8 11.15 -23.04 68.00
N SER A 9 9.97 -22.57 67.61
CA SER A 9 8.85 -22.37 68.54
C SER A 9 7.51 -22.45 67.81
N LEU A 10 6.73 -23.37 68.35
CA LEU A 10 5.39 -23.81 68.01
C LEU A 10 4.38 -22.86 68.67
N ALA A 11 3.34 -22.42 67.94
CA ALA A 11 2.11 -21.94 68.58
C ALA A 11 0.92 -22.21 67.66
N ALA A 12 0.23 -23.30 67.97
CA ALA A 12 -1.10 -23.60 67.47
C ALA A 12 -2.12 -22.82 68.30
N ILE A 13 -3.08 -22.17 67.64
CA ILE A 13 -4.40 -21.86 68.22
C ILE A 13 -5.44 -22.20 67.16
N LEU A 14 -6.16 -23.32 67.40
CA LEU A 14 -7.47 -23.57 66.82
C LEU A 14 -8.47 -22.56 67.40
N THR A 15 -9.36 -22.01 66.57
CA THR A 15 -10.80 -21.95 66.91
C THR A 15 -11.66 -21.64 65.68
N SER A 16 -12.70 -22.46 65.54
CA SER A 16 -14.02 -22.16 64.99
C SER A 16 -14.18 -21.99 63.48
N GLY A 17 -14.68 -23.07 62.88
CA GLY A 17 -15.26 -23.04 61.55
C GLY A 17 -16.57 -22.25 61.48
N ILE A 18 -16.83 -21.73 60.29
CA ILE A 18 -18.17 -21.48 59.75
C ILE A 18 -18.12 -21.98 58.30
N LEU A 19 -18.92 -23.03 58.01
CA LEU A 19 -19.34 -23.33 56.64
C LEU A 19 -20.27 -22.20 56.19
N ILE A 20 -19.91 -21.50 55.13
CA ILE A 20 -20.88 -20.87 54.23
C ILE A 20 -20.55 -21.35 52.82
N ALA A 21 -21.41 -22.23 52.32
CA ALA A 21 -21.56 -22.46 50.90
C ALA A 21 -21.98 -21.13 50.25
N GLY A 22 -21.08 -20.50 49.52
CA GLY A 22 -21.32 -19.26 48.78
C GLY A 22 -20.86 -19.46 47.34
N GLN A 23 -21.80 -19.35 46.41
CA GLN A 23 -21.69 -19.61 44.99
C GLN A 23 -20.47 -18.92 44.36
N ALA A 24 -19.63 -19.69 43.67
CA ALA A 24 -18.67 -19.16 42.71
C ALA A 24 -19.46 -18.64 41.50
N GLY A 25 -19.86 -17.37 41.55
CA GLY A 25 -20.30 -16.63 40.38
C GLY A 25 -19.15 -16.56 39.39
N ALA A 26 -19.27 -17.31 38.29
CA ALA A 26 -18.49 -17.08 37.10
C ALA A 26 -18.83 -15.68 36.58
N GLN A 27 -18.01 -14.69 36.93
CA GLN A 27 -18.01 -13.41 36.22
C GLN A 27 -17.28 -13.64 34.90
N GLU A 28 -18.06 -14.08 33.91
CA GLU A 28 -17.74 -13.98 32.50
C GLU A 28 -17.46 -12.51 32.21
N LYS A 29 -16.16 -12.17 32.10
CA LYS A 29 -15.73 -10.89 31.53
C LYS A 29 -16.21 -10.89 30.08
N THR A 30 -17.40 -10.35 29.86
CA THR A 30 -17.89 -9.98 28.54
C THR A 30 -16.88 -9.01 27.94
N ALA A 31 -16.02 -9.53 27.07
CA ALA A 31 -15.19 -8.71 26.22
C ALA A 31 -16.14 -7.85 25.38
N ALA A 32 -16.03 -6.53 25.53
CA ALA A 32 -16.72 -5.61 24.65
C ALA A 32 -16.39 -5.99 23.19
N PRO A 33 -17.38 -6.02 22.28
CA PRO A 33 -17.10 -6.28 20.88
C PRO A 33 -16.07 -5.27 20.38
N ALA A 34 -14.99 -5.78 19.79
CA ALA A 34 -13.97 -4.95 19.18
C ALA A 34 -14.64 -3.95 18.24
N ALA A 35 -14.33 -2.66 18.41
CA ALA A 35 -14.80 -1.61 17.52
C ALA A 35 -14.53 -2.05 16.06
N PRO A 36 -15.48 -1.88 15.12
CA PRO A 36 -15.28 -2.25 13.73
C PRO A 36 -13.98 -1.61 13.25
N GLN A 37 -13.00 -2.43 12.86
CA GLN A 37 -11.77 -1.94 12.30
C GLN A 37 -12.11 -1.04 11.11
N ALA A 38 -11.66 0.21 11.15
CA ALA A 38 -11.93 1.16 10.09
C ALA A 38 -11.44 0.56 8.77
N LYS A 39 -12.35 0.47 7.78
CA LYS A 39 -12.03 -0.15 6.49
C LYS A 39 -10.84 0.57 5.87
N PRO A 40 -9.86 -0.16 5.31
CA PRO A 40 -8.69 0.46 4.70
C PRO A 40 -9.14 1.42 3.60
N THR A 41 -8.52 2.60 3.54
CA THR A 41 -8.81 3.61 2.52
C THR A 41 -7.74 3.65 1.42
N VAL A 42 -6.67 2.88 1.56
CA VAL A 42 -5.55 2.83 0.62
C VAL A 42 -5.17 1.36 0.38
N ALA A 43 -5.28 0.90 -0.86
CA ALA A 43 -4.84 -0.43 -1.25
C ALA A 43 -3.33 -0.58 -1.03
N LYS A 44 -2.85 -1.79 -0.69
CA LYS A 44 -1.42 -2.05 -0.41
C LYS A 44 -0.50 -1.56 -1.53
N VAL A 45 -0.91 -1.73 -2.78
CA VAL A 45 -0.14 -1.25 -3.96
C VAL A 45 0.05 0.26 -3.94
N CYS A 46 -0.94 1.01 -3.45
CA CYS A 46 -0.91 2.47 -3.36
C CYS A 46 -0.18 2.96 -2.10
N ALA A 47 -0.18 2.19 -1.02
CA ALA A 47 0.44 2.55 0.25
C ALA A 47 1.96 2.71 0.17
N ASN A 48 2.59 2.16 -0.87
CA ASN A 48 4.01 2.35 -1.18
C ASN A 48 4.38 3.82 -1.45
N CYS A 49 3.41 4.65 -1.86
CA CYS A 49 3.65 6.03 -2.28
C CYS A 49 2.65 7.04 -1.71
N HIS A 50 1.52 6.59 -1.17
CA HIS A 50 0.45 7.44 -0.68
C HIS A 50 0.05 7.04 0.74
N GLN A 51 0.08 8.00 1.65
CA GLN A 51 -0.44 7.81 2.99
C GLN A 51 -1.97 7.93 3.00
N PRO A 52 -2.67 7.24 3.92
CA PRO A 52 -4.09 7.45 4.13
C PRO A 52 -4.41 8.92 4.42
N GLN A 53 -5.44 9.43 3.77
CA GLN A 53 -5.92 10.80 3.94
C GLN A 53 -7.44 10.76 4.20
N PRO A 54 -7.96 11.53 5.17
CA PRO A 54 -9.41 11.63 5.37
C PRO A 54 -10.14 12.07 4.10
N GLY A 55 -11.33 11.52 3.85
CA GLY A 55 -12.13 11.82 2.66
C GLY A 55 -11.53 11.36 1.33
N ASN A 56 -10.39 10.66 1.36
CA ASN A 56 -9.70 10.15 0.19
C ASN A 56 -9.64 8.63 0.20
N LEU A 57 -9.67 8.05 -0.99
CA LEU A 57 -9.60 6.62 -1.22
C LEU A 57 -8.62 6.34 -2.37
N ARG A 58 -7.72 5.38 -2.18
CA ARG A 58 -6.78 4.87 -3.18
C ARG A 58 -7.10 3.39 -3.41
N ALA A 59 -7.57 3.07 -4.61
CA ALA A 59 -8.09 1.74 -4.90
C ALA A 59 -7.86 1.35 -6.36
N ASN A 60 -8.11 0.08 -6.65
CA ASN A 60 -8.20 -0.44 -8.00
C ASN A 60 -9.66 -0.35 -8.47
N PHE A 61 -9.90 0.32 -9.59
CA PHE A 61 -11.19 0.34 -10.25
C PHE A 61 -11.64 -1.08 -10.62
N ASP A 62 -12.91 -1.43 -10.39
CA ASP A 62 -13.45 -2.73 -10.78
C ASP A 62 -14.51 -2.58 -11.88
N SER A 63 -15.57 -1.80 -11.60
CA SER A 63 -16.66 -1.60 -12.56
C SER A 63 -17.42 -0.29 -12.32
N VAL A 64 -18.19 0.13 -13.33
CA VAL A 64 -19.12 1.28 -13.26
C VAL A 64 -20.52 0.86 -13.71
N ALA A 65 -21.53 1.34 -12.98
CA ALA A 65 -22.94 1.19 -13.31
C ALA A 65 -23.59 2.58 -13.40
N TYR A 66 -23.74 3.09 -14.63
CA TYR A 66 -24.35 4.41 -14.88
C TYR A 66 -25.84 4.46 -14.52
N LYS A 67 -26.57 3.37 -14.70
CA LYS A 67 -28.00 3.28 -14.34
C LYS A 67 -28.25 3.58 -12.86
N THR A 68 -27.34 3.16 -11.99
CA THR A 68 -27.42 3.39 -10.54
C THR A 68 -26.48 4.49 -10.07
N LYS A 69 -25.80 5.18 -11.00
CA LYS A 69 -24.74 6.17 -10.79
C LYS A 69 -23.76 5.74 -9.67
N SER A 70 -23.15 4.56 -9.85
CA SER A 70 -22.22 3.97 -8.88
C SER A 70 -21.00 3.31 -9.52
N ILE A 71 -19.89 3.26 -8.80
CA ILE A 71 -18.71 2.46 -9.14
C ILE A 71 -18.40 1.46 -8.04
N GLN A 72 -17.74 0.38 -8.41
CA GLN A 72 -17.10 -0.55 -7.48
C GLN A 72 -15.59 -0.38 -7.59
N VAL A 73 -14.93 -0.32 -6.44
CA VAL A 73 -13.47 -0.28 -6.33
C VAL A 73 -13.00 -1.31 -5.32
N LYS A 74 -11.79 -1.82 -5.51
CA LYS A 74 -11.15 -2.78 -4.63
C LYS A 74 -10.02 -2.13 -3.85
N ILE A 75 -10.06 -2.33 -2.54
CA ILE A 75 -8.99 -2.02 -1.60
C ILE A 75 -8.52 -3.35 -1.05
N ASP A 76 -7.52 -3.92 -1.73
CA ASP A 76 -7.09 -5.29 -1.50
C ASP A 76 -8.26 -6.28 -1.64
N GLU A 77 -8.71 -6.86 -0.54
CA GLU A 77 -9.82 -7.83 -0.50
C GLU A 77 -11.20 -7.17 -0.30
N ALA A 78 -11.22 -5.90 0.13
CA ALA A 78 -12.46 -5.17 0.38
C ALA A 78 -12.99 -4.52 -0.91
N THR A 79 -14.28 -4.72 -1.19
CA THR A 79 -14.99 -3.99 -2.25
C THR A 79 -15.76 -2.83 -1.64
N GLU A 80 -15.54 -1.63 -2.16
CA GLU A 80 -16.26 -0.42 -1.79
C GLU A 80 -17.11 0.07 -2.96
N ILE A 81 -18.34 0.47 -2.66
CA ILE A 81 -19.27 1.03 -3.64
C ILE A 81 -19.38 2.53 -3.38
N LEU A 82 -19.09 3.33 -4.40
CA LEU A 82 -19.21 4.78 -4.32
C LEU A 82 -20.22 5.29 -5.36
N ARG A 83 -21.02 6.27 -4.95
CA ARG A 83 -22.02 6.93 -5.81
C ARG A 83 -21.40 8.14 -6.48
N PHE A 84 -21.93 8.54 -7.63
CA PHE A 84 -21.55 9.77 -8.30
C PHE A 84 -22.76 10.50 -8.87
N ASP A 85 -22.54 11.74 -9.25
CA ASP A 85 -23.50 12.56 -9.98
C ASP A 85 -22.79 13.28 -11.15
N GLU A 86 -23.49 14.18 -11.80
CA GLU A 86 -22.99 14.95 -12.95
C GLU A 86 -21.92 15.98 -12.58
N LYS A 87 -21.74 16.29 -11.29
CA LYS A 87 -20.74 17.24 -10.80
C LYS A 87 -19.39 16.57 -10.51
N LEU A 88 -19.29 15.25 -10.70
CA LEU A 88 -18.06 14.49 -10.48
C LEU A 88 -16.92 15.07 -11.32
N GLN A 89 -15.85 15.47 -10.64
CA GLN A 89 -14.64 15.93 -11.30
C GLN A 89 -13.80 14.73 -11.79
N LEU A 90 -13.41 14.77 -13.05
CA LEU A 90 -12.63 13.73 -13.71
C LEU A 90 -11.23 14.24 -13.99
N VAL A 91 -10.21 13.54 -13.49
CA VAL A 91 -8.80 13.92 -13.71
C VAL A 91 -8.07 12.76 -14.37
N ASN A 92 -7.44 13.01 -15.53
CA ASN A 92 -6.76 11.99 -16.34
C ASN A 92 -7.68 10.86 -16.85
N ILE A 93 -8.96 11.15 -17.04
CA ILE A 93 -9.95 10.22 -17.57
C ILE A 93 -10.61 10.87 -18.77
N GLN A 94 -10.57 10.20 -19.92
CA GLN A 94 -11.21 10.64 -21.16
C GLN A 94 -12.26 9.63 -21.57
N ALA A 95 -13.39 10.09 -22.05
CA ALA A 95 -14.46 9.22 -22.49
C ALA A 95 -14.05 8.42 -23.75
N PRO A 96 -14.53 7.18 -23.87
CA PRO A 96 -14.33 6.41 -25.09
C PRO A 96 -15.15 7.05 -26.23
N ALA A 97 -14.66 6.93 -27.46
CA ALA A 97 -15.23 7.61 -28.63
C ALA A 97 -16.69 7.21 -28.90
N ASP A 98 -17.07 5.98 -28.55
CA ASP A 98 -18.40 5.39 -28.73
C ASP A 98 -19.39 5.71 -27.59
N ALA A 99 -18.92 6.26 -26.47
CA ALA A 99 -19.77 6.63 -25.34
C ALA A 99 -19.27 7.91 -24.64
N PRO A 100 -19.40 9.08 -25.29
CA PRO A 100 -18.84 10.35 -24.80
C PRO A 100 -19.47 10.84 -23.49
N ASP A 101 -20.70 10.43 -23.21
CA ASP A 101 -21.45 10.70 -21.97
C ASP A 101 -21.04 9.79 -20.80
N GLN A 102 -20.22 8.77 -21.05
CA GLN A 102 -19.88 7.73 -20.07
C GLN A 102 -18.37 7.58 -19.85
N PRO A 103 -17.67 8.63 -19.37
CA PRO A 103 -16.21 8.67 -19.29
C PRO A 103 -15.58 7.58 -18.43
N LEU A 104 -16.22 7.19 -17.33
CA LEU A 104 -15.74 6.13 -16.44
C LEU A 104 -15.69 4.74 -17.11
N ARG A 105 -16.32 4.53 -18.29
CA ARG A 105 -16.18 3.28 -19.05
C ARG A 105 -14.77 3.10 -19.63
N ALA A 106 -13.99 4.17 -19.77
CA ALA A 106 -12.61 4.09 -20.21
C ALA A 106 -11.68 3.42 -19.17
N LEU A 107 -12.09 3.38 -17.90
CA LEU A 107 -11.33 2.73 -16.84
C LEU A 107 -11.45 1.22 -16.96
N LYS A 108 -10.32 0.53 -17.18
CA LYS A 108 -10.28 -0.93 -17.15
C LYS A 108 -10.19 -1.43 -15.71
N LYS A 109 -10.75 -2.61 -15.45
CA LYS A 109 -10.57 -3.32 -14.17
C LYS A 109 -9.09 -3.38 -13.77
N GLY A 110 -8.82 -3.11 -12.50
CA GLY A 110 -7.48 -3.04 -11.93
C GLY A 110 -6.83 -1.64 -11.98
N LYS A 111 -7.36 -0.68 -12.75
CA LYS A 111 -6.74 0.66 -12.84
C LYS A 111 -6.69 1.37 -11.51
N GLU A 112 -5.52 1.85 -11.14
CA GLU A 112 -5.33 2.60 -9.91
C GLU A 112 -6.00 3.97 -10.02
N VAL A 113 -6.90 4.22 -9.07
CA VAL A 113 -7.66 5.46 -8.97
C VAL A 113 -7.50 6.09 -7.60
N ARG A 114 -7.53 7.42 -7.59
CA ARG A 114 -7.71 8.26 -6.42
C ARG A 114 -9.11 8.82 -6.45
N ILE A 115 -9.83 8.68 -5.35
CA ILE A 115 -11.19 9.17 -5.22
C ILE A 115 -11.26 10.08 -3.99
N GLU A 116 -11.82 11.26 -4.18
CA GLU A 116 -12.31 12.09 -3.08
C GLU A 116 -13.81 11.88 -2.95
N TYR A 117 -14.31 11.81 -1.72
CA TYR A 117 -15.72 11.58 -1.46
C TYR A 117 -16.21 12.33 -0.23
N ALA A 118 -17.51 12.60 -0.22
CA ALA A 118 -18.27 13.03 0.95
C ALA A 118 -19.22 11.93 1.38
N GLU A 119 -19.42 11.78 2.69
CA GLU A 119 -20.42 10.84 3.22
C GLU A 119 -21.76 11.55 3.41
N LYS A 120 -22.83 10.94 2.91
CA LYS A 120 -24.22 11.39 3.09
C LYS A 120 -25.08 10.15 3.31
N ASP A 121 -25.82 10.10 4.42
CA ASP A 121 -26.72 8.99 4.78
C ASP A 121 -26.03 7.61 4.74
N GLY A 122 -24.79 7.54 5.24
CA GLY A 122 -23.99 6.30 5.23
C GLY A 122 -23.51 5.84 3.85
N LYS A 123 -23.70 6.66 2.81
CA LYS A 123 -23.22 6.40 1.44
C LYS A 123 -22.10 7.37 1.08
N LYS A 124 -21.08 6.86 0.40
CA LYS A 124 -19.96 7.66 -0.13
C LYS A 124 -20.33 8.21 -1.50
N PHE A 125 -20.37 9.54 -1.63
CA PHE A 125 -20.58 10.24 -2.89
C PHE A 125 -19.26 10.85 -3.35
N MET A 126 -18.80 10.43 -4.52
CA MET A 126 -17.55 10.91 -5.10
C MET A 126 -17.69 12.36 -5.53
N THR A 127 -16.71 13.18 -5.16
CA THR A 127 -16.54 14.55 -5.64
C THR A 127 -15.51 14.62 -6.75
N LEU A 128 -14.49 13.76 -6.70
CA LEU A 128 -13.44 13.65 -7.70
C LEU A 128 -13.01 12.20 -7.87
N ILE A 129 -12.74 11.81 -9.12
CA ILE A 129 -12.00 10.59 -9.44
C ILE A 129 -10.85 10.93 -10.38
N SER A 130 -9.68 10.42 -10.04
CA SER A 130 -8.46 10.56 -10.83
C SER A 130 -7.87 9.19 -11.12
N ALA A 131 -7.61 8.90 -12.39
CA ALA A 131 -6.83 7.72 -12.76
C ALA A 131 -5.35 8.06 -12.79
N LYS A 132 -4.49 7.09 -12.46
CA LYS A 132 -3.05 7.22 -12.70
C LYS A 132 -2.82 7.42 -14.20
N PRO A 133 -2.22 8.54 -14.64
CA PRO A 133 -1.98 8.78 -16.06
C PRO A 133 -0.88 7.85 -16.57
N PRO A 134 -0.90 7.50 -17.86
CA PRO A 134 0.23 6.82 -18.48
C PRO A 134 1.46 7.73 -18.42
N ILE A 135 2.61 7.15 -18.09
CA ILE A 135 3.86 7.90 -18.04
C ILE A 135 4.27 8.26 -19.47
N LYS A 136 4.37 9.56 -19.77
CA LYS A 136 4.99 10.07 -21.00
C LYS A 136 6.43 10.44 -20.71
N ILE A 137 7.37 9.67 -21.22
CA ILE A 137 8.81 9.97 -21.13
C ILE A 137 9.24 10.57 -22.47
N ALA A 138 9.99 11.66 -22.45
CA ALA A 138 10.56 12.23 -23.67
C ALA A 138 11.46 11.18 -24.35
N PRO A 139 11.43 11.04 -25.69
CA PRO A 139 12.27 10.07 -26.40
C PRO A 139 13.76 10.17 -26.05
N GLU A 140 14.25 11.38 -25.77
CA GLU A 140 15.65 11.63 -25.36
C GLU A 140 16.02 11.02 -24.01
N LYS A 141 15.03 10.77 -23.14
CA LYS A 141 15.19 10.15 -21.82
C LYS A 141 14.84 8.66 -21.83
N MET A 142 14.57 8.10 -22.99
CA MET A 142 14.39 6.66 -23.19
C MET A 142 15.66 6.07 -23.77
N VAL A 143 16.17 5.03 -23.12
CA VAL A 143 17.23 4.18 -23.68
C VAL A 143 16.59 2.91 -24.20
N LYS A 144 17.01 2.44 -25.37
CA LYS A 144 16.51 1.20 -25.95
C LYS A 144 17.28 0.01 -25.38
N THR A 145 16.67 -1.18 -25.48
CA THR A 145 17.26 -2.42 -24.98
C THR A 145 18.63 -2.69 -25.60
N GLU A 146 18.82 -2.39 -26.89
CA GLU A 146 20.08 -2.63 -27.60
C GLU A 146 21.21 -1.73 -27.07
N ASP A 147 20.89 -0.52 -26.61
CA ASP A 147 21.87 0.40 -26.04
C ASP A 147 22.26 -0.03 -24.62
N VAL A 148 21.29 -0.54 -23.84
CA VAL A 148 21.58 -1.15 -22.53
C VAL A 148 22.47 -2.38 -22.68
N GLU A 149 22.21 -3.25 -23.66
CA GLU A 149 23.04 -4.42 -23.93
C GLU A 149 24.50 -4.04 -24.22
N LYS A 150 24.72 -3.01 -25.05
CA LYS A 150 26.07 -2.48 -25.33
C LYS A 150 26.74 -1.94 -24.07
N LEU A 151 26.01 -1.20 -23.23
CA LEU A 151 26.54 -0.70 -21.95
C LEU A 151 26.95 -1.86 -21.03
N VAL A 152 26.09 -2.87 -20.90
CA VAL A 152 26.36 -4.07 -20.10
C VAL A 152 27.57 -4.83 -20.62
N ALA A 153 27.73 -4.98 -21.94
CA ALA A 153 28.89 -5.60 -22.55
C ALA A 153 30.20 -4.82 -22.33
N GLN A 154 30.14 -3.49 -22.20
CA GLN A 154 31.30 -2.65 -21.88
C GLN A 154 31.65 -2.66 -20.38
N GLY A 155 30.66 -2.88 -19.52
CA GLY A 155 30.79 -2.83 -18.07
C GLY A 155 30.69 -1.40 -17.50
N PRO A 156 30.33 -1.24 -16.20
CA PRO A 156 29.99 0.05 -15.60
C PRO A 156 31.12 1.10 -15.64
N GLU A 157 32.36 0.67 -15.42
CA GLU A 157 33.52 1.57 -15.35
C GLU A 157 33.84 2.20 -16.72
N LYS A 158 33.90 1.36 -17.76
CA LYS A 158 34.21 1.81 -19.13
C LYS A 158 33.05 2.56 -19.75
N GLY A 159 31.82 2.09 -19.54
CA GLY A 159 30.60 2.72 -20.04
C GLY A 159 30.16 3.95 -19.24
N LYS A 160 30.76 4.21 -18.07
CA LYS A 160 30.44 5.32 -17.16
C LYS A 160 28.94 5.45 -16.88
N TYR A 161 28.31 4.32 -16.55
CA TYR A 161 26.89 4.25 -16.28
C TYR A 161 26.58 3.49 -14.98
N MET A 162 25.41 3.76 -14.42
CA MET A 162 24.78 2.94 -13.40
C MET A 162 23.45 2.44 -13.91
N LEU A 163 23.27 1.12 -13.93
CA LEU A 163 22.00 0.48 -14.25
C LEU A 163 21.26 0.16 -12.95
N ILE A 164 20.01 0.59 -12.87
CA ILE A 164 19.18 0.49 -11.67
C ILE A 164 17.91 -0.30 -11.97
N ASP A 165 17.73 -1.40 -11.22
CA ASP A 165 16.47 -2.15 -11.20
C ASP A 165 15.53 -1.56 -10.14
N ALA A 166 14.42 -0.97 -10.58
CA ALA A 166 13.42 -0.35 -9.71
C ALA A 166 12.36 -1.34 -9.17
N ARG A 167 12.42 -2.63 -9.55
CA ARG A 167 11.47 -3.66 -9.12
C ARG A 167 11.66 -4.03 -7.64
N PRO A 168 10.66 -4.66 -6.99
CA PRO A 168 10.83 -5.23 -5.65
C PRO A 168 12.01 -6.20 -5.59
N LEU A 169 12.70 -6.24 -4.45
CA LEU A 169 13.91 -7.06 -4.25
C LEU A 169 13.72 -8.53 -4.65
N LEU A 170 12.59 -9.14 -4.30
CA LEU A 170 12.28 -10.53 -4.65
C LEU A 170 12.32 -10.78 -6.17
N ARG A 171 11.83 -9.84 -6.98
CA ARG A 171 11.86 -9.93 -8.45
C ARG A 171 13.26 -9.79 -9.01
N PHE A 172 14.12 -9.01 -8.36
CA PHE A 172 15.52 -8.87 -8.74
C PHE A 172 16.32 -10.14 -8.40
N GLN A 173 16.04 -10.75 -7.24
CA GLN A 173 16.67 -12.00 -6.82
C GLN A 173 16.32 -13.20 -7.72
N GLU A 174 15.15 -13.20 -8.32
CA GLU A 174 14.76 -14.19 -9.34
C GLU A 174 15.55 -14.04 -10.65
N GLY A 175 16.12 -12.86 -10.90
CA GLY A 175 16.89 -12.55 -12.10
C GLY A 175 16.82 -11.07 -12.44
N GLY A 176 17.98 -10.46 -12.70
CA GLY A 176 18.13 -9.07 -13.12
C GLY A 176 19.09 -8.95 -14.30
N ILE A 177 19.11 -7.77 -14.93
CA ILE A 177 20.08 -7.48 -15.97
C ILE A 177 21.48 -7.44 -15.33
N PRO A 178 22.51 -8.08 -15.92
CA PRO A 178 23.87 -8.03 -15.38
C PRO A 178 24.32 -6.58 -15.17
N THR A 179 25.18 -6.35 -14.17
CA THR A 179 25.65 -5.01 -13.71
C THR A 179 24.61 -4.15 -13.00
N ALA A 180 23.33 -4.53 -12.96
CA ALA A 180 22.30 -3.74 -12.31
C ALA A 180 22.42 -3.76 -10.78
N VAL A 181 22.13 -2.62 -10.16
CA VAL A 181 21.95 -2.47 -8.72
C VAL A 181 20.45 -2.34 -8.43
N ASN A 182 19.92 -3.11 -7.50
CA ASN A 182 18.52 -2.99 -7.12
C ASN A 182 18.30 -1.80 -6.18
N ILE A 183 17.51 -0.83 -6.65
CA ILE A 183 16.97 0.27 -5.84
C ILE A 183 15.46 0.30 -6.05
N PRO A 184 14.69 -0.51 -5.29
CA PRO A 184 13.25 -0.58 -5.42
C PRO A 184 12.59 0.80 -5.31
N PHE A 185 11.62 1.07 -6.18
CA PHE A 185 10.91 2.35 -6.21
C PHE A 185 10.35 2.77 -4.84
N ALA A 186 9.70 1.84 -4.13
CA ALA A 186 9.11 2.09 -2.80
C ALA A 186 10.16 2.41 -1.71
N ALA A 187 11.43 2.09 -1.94
CA ALA A 187 12.53 2.33 -1.01
C ALA A 187 13.53 3.36 -1.54
N PHE A 188 13.24 4.01 -2.68
CA PHE A 188 14.14 4.97 -3.33
C PHE A 188 14.62 6.06 -2.37
N GLU A 189 13.70 6.68 -1.62
CA GLU A 189 14.03 7.75 -0.66
C GLU A 189 15.05 7.32 0.41
N LYS A 190 15.05 6.03 0.78
CA LYS A 190 15.97 5.46 1.77
C LYS A 190 17.31 5.03 1.17
N MET A 191 17.42 4.98 -0.15
CA MET A 191 18.57 4.47 -0.88
C MET A 191 19.16 5.47 -1.87
N LYS A 192 18.70 6.71 -1.88
CA LYS A 192 19.23 7.80 -2.71
C LYS A 192 20.73 8.03 -2.51
N ASP A 193 21.26 7.71 -1.33
CA ASP A 193 22.68 7.81 -1.02
C ASP A 193 23.54 6.75 -1.75
N LYS A 194 22.90 5.75 -2.38
CA LYS A 194 23.57 4.78 -3.27
C LYS A 194 23.77 5.30 -4.68
N LEU A 195 23.18 6.45 -5.02
CA LEU A 195 23.36 7.03 -6.35
C LEU A 195 24.79 7.56 -6.50
N PRO A 196 25.31 7.65 -7.73
CA PRO A 196 26.64 8.18 -7.98
C PRO A 196 26.75 9.62 -7.46
N VAL A 197 27.85 9.94 -6.79
CA VAL A 197 28.15 11.31 -6.33
C VAL A 197 28.33 12.24 -7.52
N ASP A 198 28.91 11.73 -8.62
CA ASP A 198 29.05 12.45 -9.87
C ASP A 198 27.70 12.54 -10.61
N LYS A 199 27.18 13.77 -10.70
CA LYS A 199 25.92 14.09 -11.38
C LYS A 199 25.99 13.95 -12.91
N ALA A 200 27.20 13.82 -13.48
CA ALA A 200 27.39 13.56 -14.90
C ALA A 200 27.31 12.06 -15.26
N THR A 201 27.27 11.16 -14.26
CA THR A 201 27.15 9.72 -14.51
C THR A 201 25.80 9.41 -15.16
N LEU A 202 25.83 8.61 -16.24
CA LEU A 202 24.61 8.16 -16.90
C LEU A 202 23.87 7.18 -15.97
N ILE A 203 22.63 7.49 -15.61
CA ILE A 203 21.79 6.61 -14.81
C ILE A 203 20.67 6.05 -15.68
N VAL A 204 20.62 4.73 -15.78
CA VAL A 204 19.58 4.00 -16.51
C VAL A 204 18.68 3.28 -15.51
N TYR A 205 17.39 3.63 -15.49
CA TYR A 205 16.39 2.90 -14.71
C TYR A 205 15.62 1.93 -15.60
N TYR A 206 15.37 0.72 -15.09
CA TYR A 206 14.38 -0.18 -15.65
C TYR A 206 13.42 -0.71 -14.58
N CYS A 207 12.24 -1.14 -15.03
CA CYS A 207 11.18 -1.70 -14.19
C CYS A 207 10.53 -2.90 -14.90
N ALA A 208 9.44 -3.45 -14.36
CA ALA A 208 8.68 -4.56 -14.96
C ALA A 208 7.87 -4.15 -16.21
N GLY A 209 7.95 -2.90 -16.65
CA GLY A 209 7.28 -2.39 -17.83
C GLY A 209 6.71 -0.99 -17.63
N VAL A 210 6.14 -0.44 -18.69
CA VAL A 210 5.38 0.80 -18.66
C VAL A 210 3.97 0.53 -18.12
N THR A 211 3.61 1.19 -17.01
CA THR A 211 2.27 1.15 -16.39
C THR A 211 1.51 2.44 -16.66
#